data_AF-A0A9P7KC22-F1
#
_entry.id   AF-A0A9P7KC22-F1
#
_cell.length_a   1.000
_cell.length_b   1.000
_cell.length_c   1.000
_cell.angle_alpha   90.00
_cell.angle_beta   90.00
_cell.angle_gamma   90.00
#
_symmetry.space_group_name_H-M   'P 1'
#
loop_
_entity.id
_entity.type
_entity.pdbx_description
1 polymer ?
#
loop_
_entity_poly.entity_id
_entity_poly.type
_entity_poly.pdbx_seq_one_letter_code
_entity_poly.pdbx_strand_id
1 'polypeptide(L)'
;MLSQPEDIAAGRLEVYHLWVEAFNHDGNGPSIEADHAILQDLLHGAQQLCFNNQNNRLTEAMSKNALVQAIHNRAGSPAKLKHSYHASITCSIRVLHCEDDIAYELRHAQELEEQIRGAGIADVGLVEVAGPHYGNVINPQEINAILLDHLRASSHQGGESANRYHEHEYHACQKMITPFTKILAKYGYHPHEVDSDNSDSE
;
A
#
# COMPACT_ATOMS: atom_id res chain seq x y z
N MET A 1 -5.52 16.97 15.44
CA MET A 1 -4.70 15.74 15.27
C MET A 1 -5.69 14.61 15.11
N LEU A 2 -5.73 13.97 13.94
CA LEU A 2 -6.66 12.88 13.65
C LEU A 2 -6.41 11.70 14.60
N SER A 3 -7.44 11.25 15.30
CA SER A 3 -7.40 10.00 16.07
C SER A 3 -7.78 8.84 15.17
N GLN A 4 -7.00 7.76 15.20
CA GLN A 4 -7.35 6.51 14.52
C GLN A 4 -8.65 5.92 15.09
N PRO A 5 -9.57 5.40 14.26
CA PRO A 5 -10.75 4.66 14.73
C PRO A 5 -10.37 3.50 15.67
N GLU A 6 -11.20 3.25 16.69
CA GLU A 6 -10.89 2.30 17.77
C GLU A 6 -10.78 0.85 17.29
N ASP A 7 -11.69 0.44 16.42
CA ASP A 7 -11.71 -0.87 15.76
C ASP A 7 -10.47 -1.11 14.91
N ILE A 8 -9.96 -0.08 14.22
CA ILE A 8 -8.74 -0.17 13.43
C ILE A 8 -7.49 -0.18 14.31
N ALA A 9 -7.50 0.58 15.41
CA ALA A 9 -6.47 0.49 16.42
C ALA A 9 -6.43 -0.92 17.04
N ALA A 10 -7.59 -1.52 17.32
CA ALA A 10 -7.73 -2.88 17.84
C ALA A 10 -7.24 -3.93 16.83
N GLY A 11 -7.67 -3.87 15.57
CA GLY A 11 -7.21 -4.80 14.53
C GLY A 11 -5.70 -4.71 14.27
N ARG A 12 -5.12 -3.50 14.29
CA ARG A 12 -3.66 -3.32 14.21
C ARG A 12 -2.94 -3.88 15.44
N LEU A 13 -3.54 -3.75 16.63
CA LEU A 13 -2.99 -4.30 17.86
C LEU A 13 -3.03 -5.83 17.85
N GLU A 14 -4.08 -6.44 17.30
CA GLU A 14 -4.17 -7.88 17.08
C GLU A 14 -3.08 -8.38 16.12
N VAL A 15 -2.89 -7.73 14.97
CA VAL A 15 -1.78 -8.03 14.03
C VAL A 15 -0.43 -7.92 14.73
N TYR A 16 -0.25 -6.93 15.62
CA TYR A 16 0.96 -6.80 16.42
C TYR A 16 1.13 -7.93 17.44
N HIS A 17 0.06 -8.36 18.11
CA HIS A 17 0.12 -9.49 19.05
C HIS A 17 0.47 -10.79 18.34
N LEU A 18 -0.15 -11.08 17.19
CA LEU A 18 0.20 -12.23 16.34
C LEU A 18 1.67 -12.17 15.90
N TRP A 19 2.18 -10.97 15.60
CA TRP A 19 3.60 -10.79 15.29
C TRP A 19 4.50 -11.16 16.48
N VAL A 20 4.20 -10.64 17.66
CA VAL A 20 4.97 -10.96 18.88
C VAL A 20 4.92 -12.45 19.19
N GLU A 21 3.76 -13.07 19.04
CA GLU A 21 3.53 -14.50 19.25
C GLU A 21 4.31 -15.36 18.24
N ALA A 22 4.22 -15.06 16.95
CA ALA A 22 4.88 -15.79 15.87
C ALA A 22 6.40 -15.87 16.04
N PHE A 23 7.02 -14.83 16.60
CA PHE A 23 8.47 -14.75 16.82
C PHE A 23 8.89 -15.03 18.26
N ASN A 24 7.96 -15.41 19.15
CA ASN A 24 8.17 -15.60 20.58
C ASN A 24 9.01 -14.45 21.19
N HIS A 25 8.69 -13.22 20.79
CA HIS A 25 9.59 -12.08 20.89
C HIS A 25 9.32 -11.30 22.19
N ASP A 26 9.80 -11.83 23.33
CA ASP A 26 9.89 -11.08 24.60
C ASP A 26 10.89 -9.90 24.54
N GLY A 27 11.51 -9.67 23.38
CA GLY A 27 12.55 -8.66 23.16
C GLY A 27 13.98 -9.20 23.24
N ASN A 28 14.17 -10.47 23.63
CA ASN A 28 15.49 -11.03 23.96
C ASN A 28 15.86 -12.34 23.23
N GLY A 29 14.97 -12.91 22.41
CA GLY A 29 15.19 -14.22 21.78
C GLY A 29 16.02 -14.19 20.47
N PRO A 30 17.03 -15.06 20.31
CA PRO A 30 17.60 -15.38 19.01
C PRO A 30 16.94 -16.67 18.47
N SER A 31 15.92 -16.54 17.61
CA SER A 31 15.69 -17.53 16.55
C SER A 31 14.77 -16.97 15.47
N ILE A 32 15.10 -17.31 14.22
CA ILE A 32 14.44 -16.93 12.97
C ILE A 32 13.29 -17.91 12.65
N GLU A 33 13.10 -18.95 13.46
CA GLU A 33 12.02 -19.93 13.29
C GLU A 33 10.70 -19.34 13.81
N ALA A 34 9.98 -18.69 12.90
CA ALA A 34 8.64 -18.20 13.16
C ALA A 34 7.62 -19.36 13.11
N ASP A 35 6.58 -19.29 13.94
CA ASP A 35 5.43 -20.17 13.78
C ASP A 35 4.71 -19.85 12.47
N HIS A 36 4.83 -20.77 11.50
CA HIS A 36 4.24 -20.58 10.18
C HIS A 36 2.71 -20.50 10.20
N ALA A 37 2.03 -21.16 11.14
CA ALA A 37 0.57 -21.08 11.23
C ALA A 37 0.13 -19.68 11.67
N ILE A 38 0.79 -19.14 12.71
CA ILE A 38 0.52 -17.80 13.21
C ILE A 38 0.87 -16.74 12.16
N LEU A 39 1.95 -16.94 11.39
CA LEU A 39 2.29 -16.08 10.26
C LEU A 39 1.22 -16.08 9.15
N GLN A 40 0.56 -17.21 8.89
CA GLN A 40 -0.54 -17.25 7.92
C GLN A 40 -1.75 -16.47 8.43
N ASP A 41 -2.12 -16.62 9.70
CA ASP A 41 -3.24 -15.88 10.30
C ASP A 41 -2.96 -14.37 10.33
N LEU A 42 -1.73 -13.99 10.66
CA LEU A 42 -1.27 -12.60 10.56
C LEU A 42 -1.40 -12.07 9.13
N LEU A 43 -0.96 -12.85 8.15
CA LEU A 43 -1.03 -12.46 6.73
C LEU A 43 -2.48 -12.27 6.30
N HIS A 44 -3.36 -13.17 6.73
CA HIS A 44 -4.79 -13.12 6.44
C HIS A 44 -5.43 -11.85 7.02
N GLY A 45 -5.20 -11.55 8.30
CA GLY A 45 -5.70 -10.33 8.93
C GLY A 45 -5.17 -9.06 8.25
N ALA A 46 -3.89 -9.04 7.88
CA ALA A 46 -3.31 -7.93 7.12
C ALA A 46 -3.95 -7.78 5.74
N GLN A 47 -4.24 -8.88 5.05
CA GLN A 47 -4.92 -8.87 3.74
C GLN A 47 -6.37 -8.40 3.83
N GLN A 48 -7.08 -8.74 4.90
CA GLN A 48 -8.43 -8.22 5.17
C GLN A 48 -8.40 -6.69 5.28
N LEU A 49 -7.48 -6.15 6.10
CA LEU A 49 -7.33 -4.71 6.29
C LEU A 49 -6.88 -3.98 5.00
N CYS A 50 -5.94 -4.55 4.25
CA CYS A 50 -5.36 -3.87 3.09
C CYS A 50 -6.20 -4.02 1.81
N PHE A 51 -6.81 -5.19 1.61
CA PHE A 51 -7.41 -5.57 0.33
C PHE A 51 -8.87 -5.97 0.42
N ASN A 52 -9.50 -5.92 1.61
CA ASN A 52 -10.89 -6.34 1.81
C ASN A 52 -11.17 -7.74 1.24
N ASN A 53 -10.28 -8.70 1.50
CA ASN A 53 -10.27 -10.06 0.96
C ASN A 53 -10.13 -10.19 -0.58
N GLN A 54 -9.92 -9.10 -1.31
CA GLN A 54 -9.61 -9.19 -2.73
C GLN A 54 -8.22 -9.78 -2.92
N ASN A 55 -8.17 -11.00 -3.42
CA ASN A 55 -6.93 -11.73 -3.63
C ASN A 55 -6.68 -11.94 -5.12
N ASN A 56 -5.45 -11.64 -5.56
CA ASN A 56 -4.95 -11.96 -6.88
C ASN A 56 -3.44 -12.25 -6.77
N ARG A 57 -2.84 -12.75 -7.84
CA ARG A 57 -1.40 -13.10 -7.86
C ARG A 57 -0.49 -11.94 -7.44
N LEU A 58 -0.89 -10.70 -7.71
CA LEU A 58 -0.13 -9.52 -7.31
C LEU A 58 -0.23 -9.26 -5.81
N THR A 59 -1.43 -9.25 -5.23
CA THR A 59 -1.62 -9.00 -3.80
C THR A 59 -0.98 -10.10 -2.97
N GLU A 60 -1.08 -11.36 -3.39
CA GLU A 60 -0.39 -12.48 -2.74
C GLU A 60 1.15 -12.31 -2.78
N ALA A 61 1.71 -12.02 -3.96
CA ALA A 61 3.15 -11.81 -4.11
C ALA A 61 3.65 -10.62 -3.28
N MET A 62 2.89 -9.53 -3.24
CA MET A 62 3.19 -8.35 -2.42
C MET A 62 3.15 -8.68 -0.94
N SER A 63 2.12 -9.38 -0.46
CA SER A 63 1.98 -9.79 0.94
C SER A 63 3.15 -10.67 1.40
N LYS A 64 3.55 -11.67 0.59
CA LYS A 64 4.71 -12.53 0.89
C LYS A 64 6.02 -11.75 0.93
N ASN A 65 6.25 -10.87 -0.05
CA ASN A 65 7.45 -10.04 -0.05
C ASN A 65 7.48 -9.07 1.14
N ALA A 66 6.34 -8.43 1.45
CA ALA A 66 6.21 -7.51 2.58
C ALA A 66 6.49 -8.22 3.91
N LEU A 67 6.01 -9.45 4.08
CA LEU A 67 6.29 -10.26 5.25
C LEU A 67 7.80 -10.51 5.39
N VAL A 68 8.49 -10.96 4.34
CA VAL A 68 9.94 -11.19 4.37
C VAL A 68 10.72 -9.92 4.74
N GLN A 69 10.32 -8.77 4.17
CA GLN A 69 10.93 -7.48 4.50
C GLN A 69 10.64 -7.07 5.95
N ALA A 70 9.41 -7.27 6.43
CA ALA A 70 9.03 -6.98 7.81
C ALA A 70 9.85 -7.83 8.79
N ILE A 71 10.08 -9.11 8.48
CA ILE A 71 10.89 -10.00 9.32
C ILE A 71 12.31 -9.46 9.42
N HIS A 72 12.93 -9.15 8.28
CA HIS A 72 14.28 -8.62 8.24
C HIS A 72 14.43 -7.27 8.98
N ASN A 73 13.44 -6.39 8.81
CA ASN A 73 13.51 -5.02 9.30
C ASN A 73 13.02 -4.86 10.74
N ARG A 74 12.06 -5.69 11.19
CA ARG A 74 11.32 -5.48 12.45
C ARG A 74 11.42 -6.62 13.46
N ALA A 75 11.76 -7.84 13.06
CA ALA A 75 11.86 -8.98 13.98
C ALA A 75 13.19 -9.03 14.79
N GLY A 76 13.98 -7.94 14.85
CA GLY A 76 15.38 -8.03 15.30
C GLY A 76 15.95 -6.87 16.14
N SER A 77 15.13 -5.92 16.61
CA SER A 77 15.41 -5.06 17.80
C SER A 77 14.56 -3.78 17.80
N PRO A 78 14.12 -3.30 18.98
CA PRO A 78 13.46 -2.00 19.15
C PRO A 78 14.25 -0.79 18.59
N ALA A 79 15.58 -0.92 18.46
CA ALA A 79 16.46 0.12 17.94
C ALA A 79 16.16 0.50 16.47
N LYS A 80 15.63 -0.43 15.66
CA LYS A 80 15.31 -0.20 14.24
C LYS A 80 14.05 0.66 14.02
N LEU A 81 13.24 0.91 15.05
CA LEU A 81 11.96 1.64 14.94
C LEU A 81 12.09 3.17 15.10
N LYS A 82 13.27 3.70 15.44
CA LYS A 82 13.39 5.05 15.99
C LYS A 82 13.64 6.19 15.00
N HIS A 83 13.44 5.99 13.70
CA HIS A 83 13.63 7.06 12.70
C HIS A 83 12.48 7.13 11.71
N SER A 84 11.46 7.89 12.09
CA SER A 84 10.51 8.49 11.17
C SER A 84 9.95 9.69 11.89
N TYR A 85 10.22 10.90 11.40
CA TYR A 85 9.30 12.04 11.32
C TYR A 85 10.05 13.37 11.18
N HIS A 86 9.35 14.31 10.54
CA HIS A 86 9.67 15.71 10.23
C HIS A 86 10.36 15.95 8.89
N ALA A 87 9.61 15.75 7.82
CA ALA A 87 9.77 16.56 6.60
C ALA A 87 8.64 17.60 6.58
N SER A 88 8.97 18.87 6.29
CA SER A 88 7.96 19.87 5.95
C SER A 88 7.45 19.58 4.54
N ILE A 89 6.14 19.40 4.41
CA ILE A 89 5.52 19.27 3.09
C ILE A 89 5.29 20.68 2.57
N THR A 90 5.72 20.96 1.35
CA THR A 90 5.57 22.28 0.71
C THR A 90 5.09 22.19 -0.74
N CYS A 91 4.87 20.97 -1.24
CA CYS A 91 4.42 20.71 -2.60
C CYS A 91 2.89 20.54 -2.66
N SER A 92 2.37 20.54 -3.90
CA SER A 92 0.99 20.14 -4.18
C SER A 92 0.71 18.70 -3.69
N ILE A 93 -0.52 18.45 -3.24
CA ILE A 93 -0.93 17.16 -2.66
C ILE A 93 -2.26 16.71 -3.27
N ARG A 94 -2.38 15.41 -3.52
CA ARG A 94 -3.65 14.73 -3.73
C ARG A 94 -3.85 13.67 -2.67
N VAL A 95 -4.99 13.73 -1.99
CA VAL A 95 -5.47 12.69 -1.09
C VAL A 95 -6.35 11.76 -1.92
N LEU A 96 -6.05 10.47 -1.90
CA LEU A 96 -6.84 9.44 -2.55
C LEU A 96 -7.56 8.66 -1.46
N HIS A 97 -8.89 8.55 -1.55
CA HIS A 97 -9.70 7.70 -0.69
C HIS A 97 -10.34 6.60 -1.53
N CYS A 98 -10.23 5.35 -1.07
CA CYS A 98 -10.85 4.24 -1.77
C CYS A 98 -12.22 3.94 -1.14
N GLU A 99 -13.27 3.79 -1.95
CA GLU A 99 -14.67 3.72 -1.49
C GLU A 99 -14.96 2.50 -0.60
N ASP A 100 -14.25 1.38 -0.80
CA ASP A 100 -14.38 0.15 0.01
C ASP A 100 -13.34 0.08 1.14
N ASP A 101 -12.72 1.21 1.52
CA ASP A 101 -11.75 1.28 2.61
C ASP A 101 -12.46 1.05 3.96
N ILE A 102 -12.34 -0.18 4.47
CA ILE A 102 -12.89 -0.57 5.77
C ILE A 102 -12.14 0.05 6.95
N ALA A 103 -10.92 0.57 6.74
CA ALA A 103 -10.09 1.12 7.80
C ALA A 103 -10.31 2.63 7.99
N TYR A 104 -10.61 3.35 6.92
CA TYR A 104 -10.74 4.80 7.01
C TYR A 104 -11.91 5.28 6.17
N GLU A 105 -13.03 5.57 6.81
CA GLU A 105 -14.16 6.26 6.17
C GLU A 105 -13.73 7.55 5.48
N LEU A 106 -14.46 7.95 4.42
CA LEU A 106 -14.27 9.19 3.66
C LEU A 106 -14.06 10.43 4.53
N ARG A 107 -14.79 10.55 5.65
CA ARG A 107 -14.66 11.70 6.58
C ARG A 107 -13.22 11.92 7.04
N HIS A 108 -12.45 10.86 7.25
CA HIS A 108 -11.07 10.98 7.71
C HIS A 108 -10.17 11.55 6.61
N ALA A 109 -10.44 11.23 5.34
CA ALA A 109 -9.74 11.79 4.19
C ALA A 109 -10.09 13.27 3.98
N GLN A 110 -11.36 13.63 4.19
CA GLN A 110 -11.83 15.03 4.16
C GLN A 110 -11.16 15.85 5.26
N GLU A 111 -11.16 15.37 6.51
CA GLU A 111 -10.50 16.06 7.62
C GLU A 111 -8.98 16.18 7.42
N LEU A 112 -8.34 15.18 6.79
CA LEU A 112 -6.92 15.24 6.42
C LEU A 112 -6.66 16.33 5.36
N GLU A 113 -7.48 16.37 4.30
CA GLU A 113 -7.41 17.39 3.26
C GLU A 113 -7.53 18.80 3.87
N GLU A 114 -8.50 19.01 4.77
CA GLU A 114 -8.70 20.26 5.48
C GLU A 114 -7.50 20.64 6.36
N GLN A 115 -6.90 19.68 7.08
CA GLN A 115 -5.73 19.93 7.91
C GLN A 115 -4.51 20.31 7.08
N ILE A 116 -4.29 19.67 5.93
CA ILE A 116 -3.19 19.99 5.01
C ILE A 116 -3.38 21.39 4.42
N ARG A 117 -4.62 21.72 4.01
CA ARG A 117 -4.97 23.07 3.53
C ARG A 117 -4.76 24.12 4.62
N GLY A 118 -5.20 23.83 5.85
CA GLY A 118 -5.02 24.69 7.02
C GLY A 118 -3.55 24.89 7.41
N ALA A 119 -2.66 23.96 7.03
CA ALA A 119 -1.21 24.08 7.20
C ALA A 119 -0.54 24.98 6.13
N GLY A 120 -1.31 25.57 5.20
CA GLY A 120 -0.82 26.54 4.22
C GLY A 120 -0.45 25.95 2.87
N ILE A 121 -0.77 24.68 2.59
CA ILE A 121 -0.62 24.12 1.25
C ILE A 121 -1.79 24.58 0.39
N ALA A 122 -1.49 25.35 -0.65
CA ALA A 122 -2.51 25.98 -1.49
C ALA A 122 -3.20 25.01 -2.46
N ASP A 123 -2.47 24.02 -2.98
CA ASP A 123 -2.99 23.03 -3.92
C ASP A 123 -3.10 21.67 -3.24
N VAL A 124 -4.29 21.42 -2.68
CA VAL A 124 -4.68 20.16 -2.04
C VAL A 124 -6.04 19.77 -2.60
N GLY A 125 -6.17 18.52 -3.02
CA GLY A 125 -7.45 17.97 -3.48
C GLY A 125 -7.66 16.56 -2.98
N LEU A 126 -8.90 16.22 -2.69
CA LEU A 126 -9.37 14.86 -2.41
C LEU A 126 -10.00 14.24 -3.68
N VAL A 127 -9.68 12.98 -3.94
CA VAL A 127 -10.28 12.18 -5.01
C VAL A 127 -10.72 10.84 -4.43
N GLU A 128 -11.97 10.47 -4.69
CA GLU A 128 -12.52 9.15 -4.37
C GLU A 128 -12.31 8.21 -5.55
N VAL A 129 -11.96 6.95 -5.27
CA VAL A 129 -11.72 5.90 -6.26
C VAL A 129 -12.34 4.60 -5.79
N ALA A 130 -12.75 3.73 -6.71
CA ALA A 130 -13.29 2.43 -6.34
C ALA A 130 -12.21 1.52 -5.72
N GLY A 131 -12.61 0.62 -4.82
CA GLY A 131 -11.77 -0.46 -4.30
C GLY A 131 -11.38 -0.33 -2.82
N PRO A 132 -10.56 -1.26 -2.31
CA PRO A 132 -10.20 -1.34 -0.89
C PRO A 132 -9.10 -0.36 -0.51
N HIS A 133 -8.66 -0.37 0.76
CA HIS A 133 -7.60 0.50 1.29
C HIS A 133 -6.36 0.58 0.37
N TYR A 134 -5.88 -0.54 -0.19
CA TYR A 134 -4.81 -0.59 -1.19
C TYR A 134 -5.35 -0.64 -2.62
N GLY A 135 -6.28 0.28 -2.95
CA GLY A 135 -6.83 0.46 -4.28
C GLY A 135 -5.77 0.74 -5.34
N ASN A 136 -4.60 1.27 -4.96
CA ASN A 136 -3.47 1.48 -5.88
C ASN A 136 -2.82 0.18 -6.38
N VAL A 137 -3.05 -0.93 -5.67
CA VAL A 137 -2.61 -2.26 -6.09
C VAL A 137 -3.70 -2.98 -6.89
N ILE A 138 -4.96 -2.78 -6.49
CA ILE A 138 -6.13 -3.44 -7.09
C ILE A 138 -6.56 -2.78 -8.40
N ASN A 139 -6.64 -1.45 -8.41
CA ASN A 139 -7.09 -0.61 -9.52
C ASN A 139 -5.97 0.35 -9.99
N PRO A 140 -4.79 -0.17 -10.35
CA PRO A 140 -3.65 0.67 -10.69
C PRO A 140 -3.87 1.52 -11.93
N GLN A 141 -4.72 1.11 -12.87
CA GLN A 141 -4.99 1.85 -14.10
C GLN A 141 -5.67 3.19 -13.80
N GLU A 142 -6.71 3.17 -12.97
CA GLU A 142 -7.45 4.36 -12.54
C GLU A 142 -6.55 5.27 -11.70
N ILE A 143 -5.89 4.71 -10.68
CA ILE A 143 -5.05 5.50 -9.78
C ILE A 143 -3.84 6.10 -10.51
N ASN A 144 -3.18 5.35 -11.38
CA ASN A 144 -2.03 5.87 -12.11
C ASN A 144 -2.42 7.00 -13.07
N ALA A 145 -3.63 6.98 -13.64
CA ALA A 145 -4.13 8.09 -14.45
C ALA A 145 -4.26 9.38 -13.60
N ILE A 146 -4.85 9.27 -12.41
CA ILE A 146 -4.98 10.40 -11.47
C ILE A 146 -3.60 10.94 -11.05
N LEU A 147 -2.67 10.05 -10.74
CA LEU A 147 -1.30 10.42 -10.37
C LEU A 147 -0.57 11.12 -11.53
N LEU A 148 -0.71 10.61 -12.75
CA LEU A 148 -0.09 11.19 -13.94
C LEU A 148 -0.65 12.59 -14.23
N ASP A 149 -1.96 12.77 -14.14
CA ASP A 149 -2.61 14.06 -14.36
C ASP A 149 -2.21 15.07 -13.27
N HIS A 150 -2.10 14.63 -12.02
CA HIS A 150 -1.57 15.46 -10.94
C HIS A 150 -0.12 15.89 -11.20
N LEU A 151 0.76 14.95 -11.55
CA LEU A 151 2.15 15.24 -11.87
C LEU A 151 2.28 16.24 -13.03
N ARG A 152 1.47 16.08 -14.09
CA ARG A 152 1.41 17.01 -15.22
C ARG A 152 0.99 18.41 -14.76
N ALA A 153 -0.10 18.51 -13.99
CA ALA A 153 -0.60 19.78 -13.47
C ALA A 153 0.45 20.50 -12.61
N SER A 154 1.17 19.78 -11.75
CA SER A 154 2.24 20.36 -10.91
C SER A 154 3.49 20.74 -11.70
N SER A 155 3.81 20.01 -12.78
CA SER A 155 5.01 20.27 -13.61
C SER A 155 4.87 21.54 -14.47
N HIS A 156 3.66 21.96 -14.81
CA HIS A 156 3.43 23.18 -15.58
C HIS A 156 3.64 24.49 -14.80
N GLN A 157 3.88 24.43 -13.49
CA GLN A 157 4.18 25.60 -12.66
C GLN A 157 5.68 25.97 -12.61
N GLY A 158 6.57 25.13 -13.15
CA GLY A 158 8.00 25.40 -13.29
C GLY A 158 8.43 25.35 -14.75
N GLY A 159 8.87 26.48 -15.31
CA GLY A 159 9.33 26.56 -16.69
C GLY A 159 10.43 25.55 -17.02
N GLU A 160 10.30 24.96 -18.22
CA GLU A 160 11.30 24.16 -18.96
C GLU A 160 11.65 22.76 -18.43
N SER A 161 10.88 21.75 -18.89
CA SER A 161 11.38 20.54 -19.59
C SER A 161 10.35 19.39 -19.49
N ALA A 162 9.17 19.57 -20.10
CA ALA A 162 8.09 18.57 -20.08
C ALA A 162 8.20 17.48 -21.18
N ASN A 163 9.29 17.45 -21.97
CA ASN A 163 9.48 16.46 -23.05
C ASN A 163 10.18 15.16 -22.61
N ARG A 164 10.26 14.94 -21.30
CA ARG A 164 10.77 13.77 -20.57
C ARG A 164 10.09 12.42 -20.80
N TYR A 165 8.78 12.43 -20.64
CA TYR A 165 8.01 11.22 -20.43
C TYR A 165 7.48 10.78 -21.77
N HIS A 166 8.23 9.88 -22.42
CA HIS A 166 7.71 9.10 -23.52
C HIS A 166 6.35 8.57 -23.10
N GLU A 167 5.38 8.84 -23.98
CA GLU A 167 4.06 8.24 -24.03
C GLU A 167 4.27 6.73 -24.18
N HIS A 168 4.68 6.06 -23.10
CA HIS A 168 4.67 4.62 -23.04
C HIS A 168 3.20 4.26 -23.08
N GLU A 169 2.76 3.75 -24.23
CA GLU A 169 1.47 3.12 -24.41
C GLU A 169 1.20 2.20 -23.22
N TYR A 170 0.40 2.66 -22.27
CA TYR A 170 -0.09 1.88 -21.13
C TYR A 170 -1.03 0.74 -21.58
N HIS A 171 -1.16 0.52 -22.90
CA HIS A 171 -2.17 -0.29 -23.53
C HIS A 171 -1.83 -1.77 -23.70
N ALA A 172 -0.57 -2.20 -23.48
CA ALA A 172 -0.19 -3.57 -23.82
C ALA A 172 -0.23 -4.57 -22.64
N CYS A 173 -0.21 -4.12 -21.38
CA CYS A 173 -0.11 -5.02 -20.22
C CYS A 173 -1.37 -4.88 -19.35
N GLN A 174 -2.26 -5.90 -19.39
CA GLN A 174 -3.45 -5.95 -18.53
C GLN A 174 -3.08 -5.97 -17.03
N LYS A 175 -1.91 -6.53 -16.70
CA LYS A 175 -1.37 -6.62 -15.34
C LYS A 175 -0.35 -5.52 -15.07
N MET A 176 -0.28 -5.01 -13.84
CA MET A 176 0.62 -3.92 -13.48
C MET A 176 2.11 -4.33 -13.51
N ILE A 177 2.94 -3.57 -14.21
CA ILE A 177 4.41 -3.67 -14.09
C ILE A 177 4.87 -2.69 -13.01
N THR A 178 5.67 -3.17 -12.06
CA THR A 178 6.23 -2.36 -10.97
C THR A 178 7.77 -2.34 -11.00
N PRO A 179 8.43 -1.38 -10.35
CA PRO A 179 9.88 -1.45 -10.10
C PRO A 179 10.33 -2.74 -9.38
N PHE A 180 9.40 -3.42 -8.72
CA PHE A 180 9.62 -4.66 -7.96
C PHE A 180 9.27 -5.92 -8.75
N THR A 181 8.86 -5.83 -10.02
CA THR A 181 8.40 -6.98 -10.83
C THR A 181 9.35 -8.18 -10.76
N LYS A 182 10.66 -7.95 -10.86
CA LYS A 182 11.67 -9.04 -10.75
C LYS A 182 11.68 -9.73 -9.38
N ILE A 183 11.39 -8.99 -8.32
CA ILE A 183 11.31 -9.53 -6.95
C ILE A 183 9.98 -10.28 -6.80
N LEU A 184 8.87 -9.69 -7.27
CA LEU A 184 7.53 -10.29 -7.18
C LEU A 184 7.38 -11.57 -8.03
N ALA A 185 8.13 -11.69 -9.13
CA ALA A 185 8.20 -12.93 -9.91
C ALA A 185 8.68 -14.14 -9.10
N LYS A 186 9.51 -13.94 -8.07
CA LYS A 186 9.93 -15.02 -7.15
C LYS A 186 8.77 -15.57 -6.31
N TYR A 187 7.68 -14.81 -6.24
CA TYR A 187 6.46 -15.15 -5.51
C TYR A 187 5.29 -15.44 -6.46
N GLY A 188 5.56 -15.68 -7.75
CA GLY A 188 4.57 -16.12 -8.73
C GLY A 188 3.85 -15.00 -9.50
N TYR A 189 4.29 -13.74 -9.38
CA TYR A 189 3.70 -12.64 -10.15
C TYR A 189 4.45 -12.40 -11.47
N HIS A 190 3.83 -12.79 -12.58
CA HIS A 190 4.36 -12.64 -13.93
C HIS A 190 3.39 -11.79 -14.79
N PRO A 191 3.61 -10.46 -14.89
CA PRO A 191 2.63 -9.56 -15.53
C PRO A 191 2.49 -9.78 -17.04
N HIS A 192 3.47 -10.43 -17.69
CA HIS A 192 3.45 -10.72 -19.12
C HIS A 192 2.90 -12.10 -19.47
N GLU A 193 2.61 -12.94 -18.47
CA GLU A 193 2.01 -14.24 -18.69
C GLU A 193 0.49 -14.09 -18.75
N VAL A 194 -0.10 -14.63 -19.82
CA VAL A 194 -1.55 -14.76 -19.94
C VAL A 194 -2.00 -15.79 -18.91
N ASP A 195 -3.01 -15.48 -18.12
CA ASP A 195 -3.55 -16.47 -17.17
C ASP A 195 -4.11 -17.65 -17.97
N SER A 196 -3.48 -18.81 -17.85
CA SER A 196 -3.89 -20.05 -18.51
C SER A 196 -5.13 -20.69 -17.88
N ASP A 197 -5.71 -20.08 -16.84
CA ASP A 197 -6.66 -20.72 -15.93
C ASP A 197 -8.13 -20.42 -16.24
N ASN A 198 -8.48 -20.12 -17.50
CA ASN A 198 -9.86 -20.22 -17.98
C ASN A 198 -10.02 -21.47 -18.85
N SER A 199 -9.84 -22.64 -18.25
CA SER A 199 -10.48 -23.87 -18.73
C SER A 199 -11.50 -24.31 -17.70
N ASP A 200 -12.76 -24.00 -17.99
CA ASP A 200 -13.98 -24.71 -17.63
C ASP A 200 -13.98 -25.50 -16.30
N SER A 201 -14.67 -24.96 -15.31
CA SER A 201 -15.44 -25.78 -14.38
C SER A 201 -16.92 -25.40 -14.52
N GLU A 202 -17.63 -26.19 -15.34
CA GLU A 202 -19.09 -26.36 -15.26
C GLU A 202 -19.51 -26.94 -13.90
#